data_AF-A0A836PLU0-F1
#
_entry.id   AF-A0A836PLU0-F1
#
_cell.length_a   1.000
_cell.length_b   1.000
_cell.length_c   1.000
_cell.angle_alpha   90.00
_cell.angle_beta   90.00
_cell.angle_gamma   90.00
#
_symmetry.space_group_name_H-M   'P 1'
#
loop_
_entity.id
_entity.type
_entity.pdbx_description
1 polymer ?
#
loop_
_entity_poly.entity_id
_entity_poly.type
_entity_poly.pdbx_seq_one_letter_code
_entity_poly.pdbx_strand_id
1 'polypeptide(L)'
;MQDDNPAKCLPDADEYIVNCFRSIGFHLKSGYGALPLNWGEIESFANKSGYQLNGWECEQLFLMSESYCGFLEAAKDPNCIPPYRDDYDDMEDIEVIRKRVDDKWDSLVSFLS
;
A
#
# COMPACT_ATOMS: atom_id res chain seq x y z
N MET A 1 24.94 -13.97 -5.51
CA MET A 1 23.67 -14.55 -5.02
C MET A 1 22.87 -13.36 -4.54
N GLN A 2 21.75 -13.05 -5.20
CA GLN A 2 20.81 -12.06 -4.68
C GLN A 2 20.31 -12.60 -3.33
N ASP A 3 20.26 -11.72 -2.33
CA ASP A 3 19.70 -12.04 -1.03
C ASP A 3 18.19 -12.18 -1.22
N ASP A 4 17.69 -13.42 -1.26
CA ASP A 4 16.27 -13.75 -1.52
C ASP A 4 15.34 -13.38 -0.34
N ASN A 5 15.76 -12.47 0.55
CA ASN A 5 14.93 -12.03 1.67
C ASN A 5 13.79 -11.13 1.16
N PRO A 6 12.53 -11.59 1.19
CA PRO A 6 11.39 -10.85 0.65
C PRO A 6 11.04 -9.60 1.48
N ALA A 7 11.67 -9.41 2.65
CA ALA A 7 11.46 -8.25 3.50
C ALA A 7 12.43 -7.09 3.21
N LYS A 8 13.51 -7.32 2.45
CA LYS A 8 14.54 -6.30 2.16
C LYS A 8 14.19 -5.41 0.99
N CYS A 9 13.63 -5.98 -0.07
CA CYS A 9 13.20 -5.22 -1.23
C CYS A 9 11.83 -5.69 -1.71
N LEU A 10 11.11 -4.79 -2.38
CA LEU A 10 9.91 -5.17 -3.11
C LEU A 10 10.30 -6.21 -4.18
N PRO A 11 9.57 -7.33 -4.28
CA PRO A 11 9.81 -8.30 -5.35
C PRO A 11 9.54 -7.66 -6.71
N ASP A 12 10.20 -8.16 -7.75
CA ASP A 12 9.90 -7.77 -9.13
C ASP A 12 8.40 -8.02 -9.40
N ALA A 13 7.71 -6.98 -9.85
CA ALA A 13 6.28 -7.00 -10.12
C ALA A 13 6.00 -6.63 -11.57
N ASP A 14 4.91 -7.18 -12.11
CA ASP A 14 4.46 -6.83 -13.45
C ASP A 14 3.96 -5.37 -13.48
N GLU A 15 4.69 -4.50 -14.17
CA GLU A 15 4.36 -3.08 -14.31
C GLU A 15 2.96 -2.87 -14.91
N TYR A 16 2.49 -3.75 -15.79
CA TYR A 16 1.17 -3.62 -16.41
C TYR A 16 0.07 -3.71 -15.36
N ILE A 17 0.14 -4.72 -14.50
CA ILE A 17 -0.84 -4.96 -13.44
C ILE A 17 -0.75 -3.86 -12.37
N VAL A 18 0.48 -3.46 -11.99
CA VAL A 18 0.69 -2.37 -11.02
C VAL A 18 0.11 -1.05 -11.56
N ASN A 19 0.29 -0.75 -12.85
CA ASN A 19 -0.28 0.43 -13.48
C ASN A 19 -1.81 0.38 -13.54
N CYS A 20 -2.39 -0.78 -13.84
CA CYS A 20 -3.84 -0.99 -13.78
C CYS A 20 -4.37 -0.75 -12.36
N PHE A 21 -3.68 -1.30 -11.34
CA PHE A 21 -4.04 -1.16 -9.94
C PHE A 21 -3.97 0.29 -9.43
N ARG A 22 -2.96 1.04 -9.87
CA ARG A 22 -2.86 2.48 -9.61
C ARG A 22 -3.97 3.26 -10.31
N SER A 23 -4.29 2.90 -11.56
CA SER A 23 -5.27 3.61 -12.38
C SER A 23 -6.70 3.42 -11.90
N ILE A 24 -7.05 2.24 -11.37
CA ILE A 24 -8.37 1.98 -10.79
C ILE A 24 -8.54 2.64 -9.41
N GLY A 25 -7.44 2.89 -8.68
CA GLY A 25 -7.45 3.64 -7.42
C GLY A 25 -7.19 2.81 -6.16
N PHE A 26 -6.58 1.64 -6.27
CA PHE A 26 -6.18 0.71 -5.19
C PHE A 26 -7.32 0.04 -4.41
N HIS A 27 -8.40 0.75 -4.10
CA HIS A 27 -9.52 0.28 -3.29
C HIS A 27 -10.79 1.08 -3.56
N LEU A 28 -11.92 0.52 -3.13
CA LEU A 28 -13.23 1.16 -3.11
C LEU A 28 -13.34 2.14 -1.95
N LYS A 29 -13.73 3.39 -2.26
CA LYS A 29 -14.02 4.40 -1.25
C LYS A 29 -15.45 4.21 -0.75
N SER A 30 -15.61 3.78 0.50
CA SER A 30 -16.90 3.69 1.18
C SER A 30 -16.96 4.65 2.38
N GLY A 31 -18.17 5.04 2.78
CA GLY A 31 -18.38 5.90 3.95
C GLY A 31 -17.89 5.29 5.27
N TYR A 32 -17.65 3.97 5.29
CA TYR A 32 -17.16 3.23 6.46
C TYR A 32 -15.66 2.89 6.39
N GLY A 33 -14.95 3.28 5.33
CA GLY A 33 -13.52 3.00 5.15
C GLY A 33 -13.16 2.50 3.76
N ALA A 34 -11.94 1.98 3.63
CA ALA A 34 -11.48 1.34 2.41
C ALA A 34 -12.06 -0.08 2.30
N LEU A 35 -12.65 -0.39 1.14
CA LEU A 35 -13.11 -1.74 0.81
C LEU A 35 -12.27 -2.28 -0.36
N PRO A 36 -12.02 -3.60 -0.41
CA PRO A 36 -11.38 -4.21 -1.56
C PRO A 36 -12.20 -3.97 -2.84
N LEU A 37 -11.51 -3.86 -3.97
CA LEU A 37 -12.12 -3.85 -5.29
C LEU A 37 -12.98 -5.10 -5.49
N ASN A 38 -14.10 -4.97 -6.18
CA ASN A 38 -14.95 -6.10 -6.53
C ASN A 38 -14.83 -6.42 -8.03
N TRP A 39 -15.26 -7.62 -8.42
CA TRP A 39 -15.22 -8.07 -9.81
C TRP A 39 -15.97 -7.14 -10.78
N GLY A 40 -17.08 -6.54 -10.35
CA GLY A 40 -17.84 -5.60 -11.18
C GLY A 40 -17.10 -4.30 -11.45
N GLU A 41 -16.30 -3.81 -10.50
CA GLU A 41 -15.43 -2.65 -10.69
C GLU A 41 -14.27 -2.96 -11.62
N ILE A 42 -13.63 -4.12 -11.44
CA ILE A 42 -12.53 -4.56 -12.30
C ILE A 42 -13.03 -4.75 -13.73
N GLU A 43 -14.21 -5.35 -13.91
CA GLU A 43 -14.86 -5.48 -15.21
C GLU A 43 -15.21 -4.11 -15.81
N SER A 44 -15.80 -3.20 -15.02
CA SER A 44 -16.13 -1.85 -15.47
C SER A 44 -14.87 -1.08 -15.87
N PHE A 45 -13.78 -1.23 -15.12
CA PHE A 45 -12.49 -0.64 -15.42
C PHE A 45 -11.93 -1.19 -16.74
N ALA A 46 -11.84 -2.51 -16.90
CA ALA A 46 -11.37 -3.13 -18.16
C ALA A 46 -12.17 -2.61 -19.37
N ASN A 47 -13.50 -2.54 -19.24
CA ASN A 47 -14.38 -2.11 -20.31
C ASN A 47 -14.30 -0.60 -20.66
N LYS A 48 -13.92 0.26 -19.70
CA LYS A 48 -13.91 1.73 -19.90
C LYS A 48 -12.53 2.32 -20.11
N SER A 49 -11.50 1.71 -19.56
CA SER A 49 -10.12 2.20 -19.62
C SER A 49 -9.40 1.83 -20.92
N GLY A 50 -9.88 0.78 -21.61
CA GLY A 50 -9.19 0.21 -22.77
C GLY A 50 -8.10 -0.80 -22.41
N TYR A 51 -7.85 -1.05 -21.12
CA TYR A 51 -6.99 -2.15 -20.69
C TYR A 51 -7.65 -3.49 -21.00
N GLN A 52 -6.90 -4.37 -21.67
CA GLN A 52 -7.31 -5.74 -21.92
C GLN A 52 -6.81 -6.58 -20.76
N LEU A 53 -7.68 -6.88 -19.81
CA LEU A 53 -7.35 -7.71 -18.65
C LEU A 53 -7.84 -9.14 -18.87
N ASN A 54 -6.97 -10.10 -18.65
CA ASN A 54 -7.32 -11.51 -18.61
C ASN A 54 -7.82 -11.92 -17.21
N GLY A 55 -8.39 -13.12 -17.08
CA GLY A 55 -8.98 -13.58 -15.82
C GLY A 55 -7.98 -13.63 -14.65
N TRP A 56 -6.73 -13.99 -14.92
CA TRP A 56 -5.67 -14.04 -13.90
C TRP A 56 -5.22 -12.64 -13.47
N GLU A 57 -5.13 -11.69 -14.41
CA GLU A 57 -4.80 -10.29 -14.10
C GLU A 57 -5.90 -9.64 -13.26
N CYS A 58 -7.17 -9.92 -13.57
CA CYS A 58 -8.30 -9.48 -12.75
C CYS A 58 -8.23 -10.06 -11.32
N GLU A 59 -7.85 -11.33 -11.18
CA GLU A 59 -7.61 -11.96 -9.88
C GLU A 59 -6.47 -11.26 -9.11
N GLN A 60 -5.37 -10.91 -9.78
CA GLN A 60 -4.27 -10.18 -9.14
C GLN A 60 -4.73 -8.81 -8.62
N LEU A 61 -5.51 -8.05 -9.40
CA LEU A 61 -6.05 -6.76 -8.96
C LEU A 61 -6.94 -6.90 -7.72
N PHE A 62 -7.75 -7.97 -7.66
CA PHE A 62 -8.58 -8.27 -6.50
C PHE A 62 -7.73 -8.57 -5.26
N LEU A 63 -6.78 -9.49 -5.37
CA LEU A 63 -5.90 -9.91 -4.26
C LEU A 63 -5.02 -8.75 -3.76
N MET A 64 -4.50 -7.93 -4.66
CA MET A 64 -3.76 -6.72 -4.32
C MET A 64 -4.63 -5.74 -3.53
N SER A 65 -5.89 -5.56 -3.94
CA SER A 65 -6.82 -4.66 -3.23
C SER A 65 -7.18 -5.17 -1.84
N GLU A 66 -7.43 -6.48 -1.72
CA GLU A 66 -7.71 -7.11 -0.43
C GLU A 66 -6.53 -6.95 0.54
N SER A 67 -5.32 -7.26 0.05
CA SER A 67 -4.08 -7.12 0.83
C SER A 67 -3.85 -5.67 1.24
N TYR A 68 -4.07 -4.71 0.32
CA TYR A 68 -3.95 -3.28 0.60
C TYR A 68 -4.92 -2.84 1.69
N CYS A 69 -6.19 -3.23 1.62
CA CYS A 69 -7.19 -2.87 2.62
C CYS A 69 -6.90 -3.51 3.98
N GLY A 70 -6.44 -4.76 3.99
CA GLY A 70 -6.03 -5.45 5.21
C GLY A 70 -4.88 -4.74 5.92
N PHE A 71 -3.84 -4.37 5.17
CA PHE A 71 -2.72 -3.59 5.72
C PHE A 71 -3.12 -2.17 6.12
N LEU A 72 -4.04 -1.53 5.39
CA LEU A 72 -4.51 -0.19 5.75
C LEU A 72 -5.24 -0.20 7.10
N GLU A 73 -6.00 -1.25 7.40
CA GLU A 73 -6.62 -1.43 8.72
C GLU A 73 -5.59 -1.76 9.79
N ALA A 74 -4.68 -2.71 9.50
CA ALA A 74 -3.63 -3.10 10.44
C ALA A 74 -2.71 -1.92 10.82
N ALA A 75 -2.41 -1.05 9.87
CA ALA A 75 -1.56 0.13 10.05
C ALA A 75 -2.17 1.19 10.98
N LYS A 76 -3.45 1.07 11.37
CA LYS A 76 -4.02 1.90 12.44
C LYS A 76 -3.45 1.58 13.82
N ASP A 77 -2.90 0.38 14.01
CA ASP A 77 -2.15 0.03 15.21
C ASP A 77 -0.75 0.68 15.16
N PRO A 78 -0.37 1.54 16.13
CA PRO A 78 0.96 2.14 16.20
C PRO A 78 2.13 1.14 16.32
N ASN A 79 1.84 -0.12 16.66
CA ASN A 79 2.81 -1.21 16.72
C ASN A 79 2.82 -2.08 15.45
N CYS A 80 2.02 -1.73 14.44
CA CYS A 80 2.02 -2.43 13.16
C CYS A 80 3.39 -2.32 12.51
N ILE A 81 4.03 -3.47 12.31
CA ILE A 81 5.34 -3.55 11.67
C ILE A 81 5.14 -3.38 10.15
N PRO A 82 5.92 -2.49 9.49
CA PRO A 82 5.84 -2.34 8.05
C PRO A 82 6.27 -3.65 7.35
N PRO A 83 5.62 -4.02 6.23
CA PRO A 83 5.88 -5.27 5.53
C PRO A 83 7.27 -5.33 4.86
N TYR A 84 7.86 -4.18 4.53
CA TYR A 84 9.21 -4.06 3.98
C TYR A 84 10.08 -3.18 4.88
N ARG A 85 11.33 -3.58 5.09
CA ARG A 85 12.33 -2.83 5.85
C ARG A 85 13.63 -2.79 5.04
N ASP A 86 13.89 -1.63 4.48
CA ASP A 86 15.04 -1.29 3.62
C ASP A 86 16.32 -1.08 4.46
N ASP A 87 16.56 -1.95 5.45
CA ASP A 87 17.69 -1.94 6.39
C ASP A 87 17.46 -1.13 7.69
N TYR A 88 17.21 -1.83 8.80
CA TYR A 88 17.58 -1.39 10.16
C TYR A 88 17.85 -2.62 11.04
N ASP A 89 19.10 -2.76 11.47
CA ASP A 89 19.44 -3.53 12.68
C ASP A 89 18.85 -2.75 13.87
N ASP A 90 18.11 -3.46 14.73
CA ASP A 90 17.65 -3.02 16.06
C ASP A 90 16.40 -2.12 16.20
N MET A 91 15.66 -2.36 17.28
CA MET A 91 14.46 -1.62 17.71
C MET A 91 14.67 -0.11 17.93
N GLU A 92 15.91 0.38 17.88
CA GLU A 92 16.30 1.76 18.17
C GLU A 92 15.73 2.77 17.15
N ASP A 93 15.50 2.36 15.90
CA ASP A 93 15.12 3.29 14.83
C ASP A 93 13.65 3.73 14.84
N ILE A 94 12.74 2.96 15.44
CA ILE A 94 11.33 3.38 15.56
C ILE A 94 11.20 4.60 16.48
N GLU A 95 11.97 4.61 17.58
CA GLU A 95 12.01 5.74 18.53
C GLU A 95 12.55 7.01 17.84
N VAL A 96 13.59 6.85 17.00
CA VAL A 96 14.19 7.94 16.22
C VAL A 96 13.22 8.49 15.17
N ILE A 97 12.49 7.62 14.47
CA ILE A 97 11.48 8.04 13.48
C ILE A 97 10.32 8.77 14.18
N ARG A 98 9.83 8.26 15.31
CA ARG A 98 8.77 8.92 16.10
C ARG A 98 9.18 10.32 16.53
N LYS A 99 10.38 10.45 17.10
CA LYS A 99 10.93 11.74 17.52
C LYS A 99 11.04 12.74 16.36
N ARG A 100 11.47 12.30 15.17
CA ARG A 100 11.52 13.16 13.97
C ARG A 100 10.15 13.65 13.52
N VAL A 101 9.11 12.82 13.65
CA VAL A 101 7.73 13.21 13.32
C VAL A 101 7.23 14.25 14.32
N ASP A 102 7.47 14.04 15.61
CA ASP A 102 7.05 14.95 16.68
C ASP A 102 7.75 16.31 16.57
N ASP A 103 9.07 16.34 16.42
CA ASP A 103 9.85 17.57 16.26
C ASP A 103 9.37 18.40 15.05
N LYS A 104 8.98 17.72 13.97
CA LYS A 104 8.45 18.38 12.76
C LYS A 104 7.04 18.93 12.99
N TRP A 105 6.22 18.25 13.78
CA TRP A 105 4.90 18.76 14.16
C TRP A 105 5.00 19.99 15.06
N ASP A 106 5.88 19.99 16.06
CA ASP A 106 6.08 21.15 16.94
C ASP A 106 6.59 22.37 16.17
N SER A 107 7.50 22.15 15.21
CA SER A 107 7.96 23.19 14.29
C SER A 107 6.81 23.77 13.45
N LEU A 108 5.89 22.94 12.95
CA LEU A 108 4.73 23.40 12.20
C LEU A 108 3.72 24.15 13.07
N VAL A 109 3.47 23.70 14.30
CA VAL A 109 2.55 24.36 15.23
C VAL A 109 3.10 25.72 15.65
N SER A 110 4.41 25.81 15.95
CA SER A 110 5.06 27.09 16.28
C SER A 110 5.14 28.06 15.10
N PHE A 111 5.19 27.57 13.86
CA PHE A 111 5.11 28.41 12.67
C PHE A 111 3.71 29.00 12.43
N LEU A 112 2.66 28.35 12.93
CA LEU A 112 1.26 28.74 12.74
C LEU A 112 0.69 29.57 13.90
N SER A 113 1.39 29.68 15.03
CA SER A 113 1.04 30.50 16.21
C SER A 113 1.63 31.90 16.16
#